data_AF-A0AAF6BWD0-F1
#
_entry.id   AF-A0AAF6BWD0-F1
#
_cell.length_a   1.000
_cell.length_b   1.000
_cell.length_c   1.000
_cell.angle_alpha   90.00
_cell.angle_beta   90.00
_cell.angle_gamma   90.00
#
_symmetry.space_group_name_H-M   'P 1'
#
loop_
_entity.id
_entity.type
_entity.pdbx_description
1 polymer ?
#
loop_
_entity_poly.entity_id
_entity_poly.type
_entity_poly.pdbx_seq_one_letter_code
_entity_poly.pdbx_strand_id
1 'polypeptide(L)'
;MRGEYATSNEKKILGAFQYAYSDIYVHRDANFMPRNKAAWAAWNFLGDVNNRCCVTYWLNLLQNLGDTGLPFLVTLNPAKKPERVVSLWRTSHPIPSPEAADASKRLGSIQGHRGVWYCGAYQGYGFHEDGFKAGLVAAKQLLGQKAKVLRNVKQMVPSWTEYSAQQAVVAVLHKFIRTGQLQILEAGGLIHDFMGSKKDCSLKVSIRVNSPQFYWKIATRADIGLADAYVDGDFSIVGDKNGLLHFLQLIIANRDINRSEFVKQTRGWWNPVFVTASVGGAVSFLRHKLRGNSLTNARRNISRHYDLVDHCFPCNLILIRLSVFLLYMPE
;
A
#
# COMPACT_ATOMS: atom_id res chain seq x y z
N MET A 1 22.73 0.09 -3.81
CA MET A 1 23.03 -0.48 -2.46
C MET A 1 23.88 -1.77 -2.49
N ARG A 2 24.57 -2.08 -3.59
CA ARG A 2 25.37 -3.33 -3.73
C ARG A 2 26.79 -3.01 -4.17
N GLY A 3 27.45 -2.09 -3.48
CA GLY A 3 28.85 -1.78 -3.75
C GLY A 3 29.74 -3.01 -3.51
N GLU A 4 30.91 -3.04 -4.14
CA GLU A 4 31.85 -4.16 -4.03
C GLU A 4 32.19 -4.49 -2.57
N TYR A 5 32.34 -3.44 -1.74
CA TYR A 5 32.65 -3.52 -0.32
C TYR A 5 31.46 -3.85 0.60
N ALA A 6 30.28 -4.14 0.08
CA ALA A 6 29.14 -4.52 0.93
C ALA A 6 29.33 -5.94 1.50
N THR A 7 29.12 -6.09 2.80
CA THR A 7 29.22 -7.39 3.49
C THR A 7 28.11 -8.34 3.01
N SER A 8 28.27 -9.65 3.24
CA SER A 8 27.22 -10.62 2.89
C SER A 8 25.88 -10.30 3.57
N ASN A 9 25.91 -9.88 4.83
CA ASN A 9 24.72 -9.49 5.58
C ASN A 9 24.04 -8.23 5.00
N GLU A 10 24.83 -7.21 4.66
CA GLU A 10 24.31 -6.00 4.01
C GLU A 10 23.71 -6.32 2.64
N LYS A 11 24.40 -7.12 1.81
CA LYS A 11 23.90 -7.54 0.49
C LYS A 11 22.58 -8.30 0.62
N LYS A 12 22.46 -9.20 1.61
CA LYS A 12 21.24 -9.98 1.87
C LYS A 12 20.08 -9.09 2.35
N ILE A 13 20.32 -8.18 3.29
CA ILE A 13 19.27 -7.32 3.86
C ILE A 13 18.87 -6.23 2.87
N LEU A 14 19.83 -5.43 2.38
CA LEU A 14 19.56 -4.32 1.46
C LEU A 14 19.10 -4.82 0.09
N GLY A 15 19.52 -6.03 -0.31
CA GLY A 15 19.13 -6.64 -1.56
C GLY A 15 17.67 -7.10 -1.63
N ALA A 16 16.96 -7.17 -0.50
CA ALA A 16 15.55 -7.54 -0.44
C ALA A 16 14.62 -6.40 -0.84
N PHE A 17 15.06 -5.13 -0.71
CA PHE A 17 14.28 -3.97 -1.12
C PHE A 17 14.26 -3.85 -2.65
N GLN A 18 13.12 -4.20 -3.25
CA GLN A 18 12.90 -4.07 -4.69
C GLN A 18 12.32 -2.69 -5.03
N TYR A 19 12.52 -2.27 -6.27
CA TYR A 19 12.09 -0.96 -6.76
C TYR A 19 11.37 -1.09 -8.10
N ALA A 20 10.26 -0.38 -8.25
CA ALA A 20 9.57 -0.19 -9.52
C ALA A 20 10.05 1.13 -10.14
N TYR A 21 10.54 1.08 -11.38
CA TYR A 21 11.02 2.25 -12.11
C TYR A 21 9.91 2.87 -12.95
N SER A 22 9.81 4.19 -12.88
CA SER A 22 8.79 4.96 -13.58
C SER A 22 9.40 6.11 -14.38
N ASP A 23 8.93 6.24 -15.62
CA ASP A 23 9.09 7.45 -16.42
C ASP A 23 7.91 8.38 -16.16
N ILE A 24 8.17 9.64 -15.82
CA ILE A 24 7.18 10.64 -15.47
C ILE A 24 7.31 11.79 -16.45
N TYR A 25 6.29 11.98 -17.28
CA TYR A 25 6.23 13.09 -18.24
C TYR A 25 5.34 14.20 -17.69
N VAL A 26 5.85 15.42 -17.63
CA VAL A 26 5.03 16.63 -17.52
C VAL A 26 4.81 17.15 -18.92
N HIS A 27 3.56 17.33 -19.33
CA HIS A 27 3.23 17.70 -20.72
C HIS A 27 1.88 18.41 -20.82
N ARG A 28 1.53 18.84 -22.04
CA ARG A 28 0.26 19.54 -22.36
C ARG A 28 -0.58 18.82 -23.42
N ASP A 29 -0.45 17.50 -23.51
CA ASP A 29 -1.13 16.65 -24.49
C ASP A 29 -2.42 16.05 -23.92
N ALA A 30 -3.56 16.66 -24.26
CA ALA A 30 -4.88 16.25 -23.80
C ALA A 30 -5.32 14.86 -24.31
N ASN A 31 -4.61 14.26 -25.27
CA ASN A 31 -4.92 12.90 -25.74
C ASN A 31 -4.68 11.82 -24.67
N PHE A 32 -3.98 12.15 -23.58
CA PHE A 32 -3.82 11.26 -22.43
C PHE A 32 -4.97 11.34 -21.43
N MET A 33 -5.94 12.24 -21.61
CA MET A 33 -7.15 12.27 -20.81
C MET A 33 -8.27 11.45 -21.46
N PRO A 34 -9.28 11.01 -20.70
CA PRO A 34 -10.45 10.36 -21.28
C PRO A 34 -11.09 11.20 -22.39
N ARG A 35 -11.55 10.56 -23.47
CA ARG A 35 -12.23 11.27 -24.58
C ARG A 35 -13.49 12.00 -24.11
N ASN A 36 -14.23 11.38 -23.18
CA ASN A 36 -15.38 12.01 -22.54
C ASN A 36 -14.89 12.98 -21.44
N LYS A 37 -15.07 14.29 -21.66
CA LYS A 37 -14.69 15.32 -20.69
C LYS A 37 -15.39 15.18 -19.33
N ALA A 38 -16.60 14.60 -19.29
CA ALA A 38 -17.30 14.34 -18.04
C ALA A 38 -16.62 13.27 -17.17
N ALA A 39 -15.78 12.42 -17.77
CA ALA A 39 -15.00 11.40 -17.07
C ALA A 39 -13.63 11.93 -16.59
N TRP A 40 -13.33 13.21 -16.80
CA TRP A 40 -12.06 13.79 -16.35
C TRP A 40 -12.05 13.88 -14.83
N ALA A 41 -11.25 13.02 -14.21
CA ALA A 41 -10.92 13.13 -12.81
C ALA A 41 -9.57 13.81 -12.61
N ALA A 42 -9.27 14.16 -11.35
CA ALA A 42 -7.91 14.56 -10.95
C ALA A 42 -6.88 13.48 -11.32
N TRP A 43 -7.34 12.23 -11.40
CA TRP A 43 -6.53 11.07 -11.69
C TRP A 43 -7.23 10.07 -12.59
N ASN A 44 -6.61 9.69 -13.71
CA ASN A 44 -7.21 8.81 -14.71
C ASN A 44 -6.26 7.66 -15.01
N PHE A 45 -6.68 6.44 -14.67
CA PHE A 45 -5.98 5.22 -15.04
C PHE A 45 -6.20 4.94 -16.53
N LEU A 46 -5.10 4.78 -17.27
CA LEU A 46 -5.12 4.59 -18.73
C LEU A 46 -4.86 3.13 -19.13
N GLY A 47 -4.62 2.25 -18.16
CA GLY A 47 -4.24 0.86 -18.38
C GLY A 47 -2.82 0.60 -17.90
N ASP A 48 -2.22 -0.47 -18.41
CA ASP A 48 -0.83 -0.81 -18.19
C ASP A 48 -0.05 -0.92 -19.51
N VAL A 49 1.25 -0.70 -19.43
CA VAL A 49 2.19 -0.80 -20.55
C VAL A 49 3.38 -1.60 -20.07
N ASN A 50 3.61 -2.77 -20.66
CA ASN A 50 4.66 -3.70 -20.22
C ASN A 50 4.60 -3.98 -18.71
N ASN A 51 3.41 -4.27 -18.19
CA ASN A 51 3.13 -4.50 -16.76
C ASN A 51 3.44 -3.29 -15.85
N ARG A 52 3.50 -2.06 -16.40
CA ARG A 52 3.62 -0.82 -15.62
C ARG A 52 2.34 -0.02 -15.72
N CYS A 53 1.80 0.37 -14.58
CA CYS A 53 0.62 1.23 -14.52
C CYS A 53 0.87 2.54 -15.27
N CYS A 54 -0.03 2.84 -16.21
CA CYS A 54 -0.10 4.10 -16.92
C CYS A 54 -1.24 4.93 -16.34
N VAL A 55 -0.89 6.07 -15.76
CA VAL A 55 -1.84 6.97 -15.11
C VAL A 55 -1.50 8.41 -15.48
N THR A 56 -2.54 9.20 -15.74
CA THR A 56 -2.40 10.65 -15.95
C THR A 56 -3.05 11.45 -14.83
N TYR A 57 -2.37 12.50 -14.39
CA TYR A 57 -2.82 13.43 -13.37
C TYR A 57 -3.13 14.78 -14.02
N TRP A 58 -4.28 15.34 -13.68
CA TRP A 58 -4.67 16.67 -14.15
C TRP A 58 -4.20 17.74 -13.17
N LEU A 59 -3.04 18.38 -13.45
CA LEU A 59 -2.40 19.30 -12.53
C LEU A 59 -3.20 20.58 -12.30
N ASN A 60 -3.91 21.09 -13.31
CA ASN A 60 -4.73 22.30 -13.11
C ASN A 60 -5.74 22.11 -11.98
N LEU A 61 -6.41 20.95 -11.96
CA LEU A 61 -7.35 20.61 -10.90
C LEU A 61 -6.61 20.33 -9.59
N LEU A 62 -5.56 19.50 -9.62
CA LEU A 62 -4.84 19.09 -8.41
C LEU A 62 -4.09 20.23 -7.72
N GLN A 63 -3.64 21.24 -8.44
CA GLN A 63 -2.85 22.37 -7.93
C GLN A 63 -3.63 23.69 -7.92
N ASN A 64 -4.87 23.69 -8.41
CA ASN A 64 -5.71 24.88 -8.57
C ASN A 64 -5.00 25.98 -9.39
N LEU A 65 -4.49 25.62 -10.58
CA LEU A 65 -3.72 26.54 -11.45
C LEU A 65 -4.59 27.53 -12.23
N GLY A 66 -5.91 27.47 -12.08
CA GLY A 66 -6.85 28.25 -12.90
C GLY A 66 -6.83 27.83 -14.37
N ASP A 67 -7.29 28.74 -15.23
CA ASP A 67 -7.25 28.56 -16.69
C ASP A 67 -5.86 28.87 -17.23
N THR A 68 -5.23 27.86 -17.83
CA THR A 68 -3.90 27.95 -18.43
C THR A 68 -3.93 27.71 -19.94
N GLY A 69 -5.12 27.72 -20.56
CA GLY A 69 -5.36 27.29 -21.93
C GLY A 69 -5.27 25.77 -22.09
N LEU A 70 -4.09 25.25 -22.44
CA LEU A 70 -3.85 23.80 -22.47
C LEU A 70 -3.65 23.25 -21.06
N PRO A 71 -4.17 22.04 -20.74
CA PRO A 71 -4.02 21.45 -19.42
C PRO A 71 -2.57 21.03 -19.18
N PHE A 72 -2.08 21.25 -17.96
CA PHE A 72 -0.87 20.60 -17.49
C PHE A 72 -1.21 19.19 -16.98
N LEU A 73 -0.55 18.21 -17.55
CA LEU A 73 -0.74 16.80 -17.24
C LEU A 73 0.58 16.18 -16.80
N VAL A 74 0.49 15.24 -15.85
CA VAL A 74 1.60 14.35 -15.51
C VAL A 74 1.20 12.94 -15.86
N THR A 75 1.90 12.31 -16.80
CA THR A 75 1.62 10.93 -17.18
C THR A 75 2.79 10.02 -16.82
N LEU A 76 2.48 8.95 -16.11
CA LEU A 76 3.42 7.92 -15.70
C LEU A 76 3.41 6.80 -16.71
N ASN A 77 4.60 6.35 -17.12
CA ASN A 77 4.82 5.18 -17.96
C ASN A 77 3.93 5.10 -19.23
N PRO A 78 3.77 6.19 -20.01
CA PRO A 78 2.91 6.16 -21.18
C PRO A 78 3.45 5.24 -22.28
N ALA A 79 2.55 4.59 -23.02
CA ALA A 79 2.92 3.69 -24.13
C ALA A 79 3.65 4.41 -25.27
N LYS A 80 3.28 5.67 -25.48
CA LYS A 80 3.90 6.58 -26.44
C LYS A 80 4.33 7.84 -25.71
N LYS A 81 5.44 8.45 -26.14
CA LYS A 81 5.85 9.76 -25.63
C LYS A 81 4.74 10.79 -25.90
N PRO A 82 4.30 11.56 -24.89
CA PRO A 82 3.30 12.61 -25.12
C PRO A 82 3.81 13.72 -26.02
N GLU A 83 2.89 14.45 -26.64
CA GLU A 83 3.23 15.71 -27.31
C GLU A 83 3.41 16.86 -26.30
N ARG A 84 4.05 17.96 -26.72
CA ARG A 84 4.22 19.18 -25.90
C ARG A 84 4.77 18.88 -24.49
N VAL A 85 5.83 18.07 -24.43
CA VAL A 85 6.52 17.72 -23.18
C VAL A 85 7.22 18.95 -22.62
N VAL A 86 6.96 19.23 -21.35
CA VAL A 86 7.63 20.27 -20.56
C VAL A 86 8.87 19.68 -19.87
N SER A 87 8.73 18.50 -19.26
CA SER A 87 9.84 17.79 -18.63
C SER A 87 9.63 16.28 -18.60
N LEU A 88 10.74 15.55 -18.47
CA LEU A 88 10.77 14.11 -18.23
C LEU A 88 11.63 13.84 -16.99
N TRP A 89 11.08 13.11 -16.04
CA TRP A 89 11.80 12.59 -14.89
C TRP A 89 11.78 11.07 -14.89
N ARG A 90 12.88 10.46 -14.47
CA ARG A 90 12.95 9.03 -14.20
C ARG A 90 13.18 8.84 -12.72
N THR A 91 12.33 8.05 -12.09
CA THR A 91 12.42 7.77 -10.66
C THR A 91 12.10 6.30 -10.40
N SER A 92 12.26 5.89 -9.15
CA SER A 92 11.84 4.57 -8.71
C SER A 92 11.19 4.66 -7.34
N HIS A 93 10.28 3.73 -7.08
CA HIS A 93 9.58 3.62 -5.81
C HIS A 93 9.81 2.22 -5.20
N PRO A 94 10.05 2.12 -3.88
CA PRO A 94 10.22 0.83 -3.25
C PRO A 94 8.92 0.03 -3.33
N ILE A 95 9.03 -1.27 -3.56
CA ILE A 95 7.90 -2.19 -3.63
C ILE A 95 7.74 -2.85 -2.26
N PRO A 96 6.62 -2.65 -1.55
CA PRO A 96 6.33 -3.41 -0.34
C PRO A 96 6.22 -4.89 -0.66
N SER A 97 6.93 -5.73 0.10
CA SER A 97 6.87 -7.19 -0.03
C SER A 97 7.18 -7.86 1.32
N PRO A 98 6.82 -9.14 1.49
CA PRO A 98 7.20 -9.93 2.66
C PRO A 98 8.72 -9.91 2.90
N GLU A 99 9.52 -10.00 1.83
CA GLU A 99 10.99 -9.98 1.90
C GLU A 99 11.51 -8.62 2.36
N ALA A 100 10.94 -7.51 1.84
CA ALA A 100 11.26 -6.16 2.28
C ALA A 100 10.86 -5.93 3.75
N ALA A 101 9.75 -6.54 4.20
CA ALA A 101 9.31 -6.47 5.58
C ALA A 101 10.21 -7.25 6.54
N ASP A 102 10.63 -8.47 6.19
CA ASP A 102 11.64 -9.23 6.94
C ASP A 102 12.98 -8.47 7.00
N ALA A 103 13.47 -8.00 5.86
CA ALA A 103 14.70 -7.23 5.79
C ALA A 103 14.64 -5.98 6.67
N SER A 104 13.49 -5.33 6.75
CA SER A 104 13.31 -4.17 7.63
C SER A 104 13.42 -4.51 9.11
N LYS A 105 12.95 -5.70 9.54
CA LYS A 105 13.14 -6.19 10.92
C LYS A 105 14.61 -6.45 11.24
N ARG A 106 15.39 -6.81 10.22
CA ARG A 106 16.81 -7.17 10.32
C ARG A 106 17.77 -6.02 10.10
N LEU A 107 17.31 -4.85 9.61
CA LEU A 107 18.14 -3.65 9.41
C LEU A 107 18.97 -3.27 10.64
N GLY A 108 18.40 -3.44 11.85
CA GLY A 108 19.10 -3.13 13.10
C GLY A 108 20.42 -3.88 13.27
N SER A 109 20.59 -5.06 12.65
CA SER A 109 21.81 -5.86 12.74
C SER A 109 22.95 -5.36 11.83
N ILE A 110 22.72 -4.35 10.99
CA ILE A 110 23.74 -3.76 10.11
C ILE A 110 23.95 -2.26 10.36
N GLN A 111 23.14 -1.62 11.21
CA GLN A 111 23.29 -0.21 11.56
C GLN A 111 24.55 0.04 12.38
N GLY A 112 25.31 1.08 12.04
CA GLY A 112 26.52 1.51 12.76
C GLY A 112 27.75 0.64 12.52
N HIS A 113 27.60 -0.50 11.84
CA HIS A 113 28.75 -1.29 11.41
C HIS A 113 29.58 -0.49 10.43
N ARG A 114 30.90 -0.44 10.68
CA ARG A 114 31.87 0.33 9.87
C ARG A 114 31.54 1.83 9.79
N GLY A 115 30.84 2.36 10.78
CA GLY A 115 30.43 3.76 10.79
C GLY A 115 29.40 4.11 9.70
N VAL A 116 28.60 3.12 9.25
CA VAL A 116 27.57 3.32 8.23
C VAL A 116 26.19 3.12 8.83
N TRP A 117 25.28 4.07 8.57
CA TRP A 117 23.86 3.97 8.94
C TRP A 117 23.02 4.07 7.67
N TYR A 118 22.05 3.16 7.54
CA TYR A 118 21.15 3.10 6.40
C TYR A 118 19.80 3.71 6.78
N CYS A 119 19.31 4.64 5.96
CA CYS A 119 17.97 5.21 6.08
C CYS A 119 17.34 5.40 4.71
N GLY A 120 16.01 5.36 4.65
CA GLY A 120 15.26 5.69 3.44
C GLY A 120 13.82 5.22 3.49
N ALA A 121 13.01 5.67 2.54
CA ALA A 121 11.58 5.38 2.48
C ALA A 121 11.26 3.88 2.32
N TYR A 122 12.22 3.09 1.80
CA TYR A 122 12.13 1.63 1.72
C TYR A 122 11.99 0.93 3.08
N GLN A 123 12.27 1.63 4.18
CA GLN A 123 12.06 1.14 5.55
C GLN A 123 10.60 1.24 6.01
N GLY A 124 9.69 1.78 5.20
CA GLY A 124 8.24 1.81 5.44
C GLY A 124 7.45 1.41 4.19
N TYR A 125 6.42 2.17 3.85
CA TYR A 125 5.58 1.96 2.67
C TYR A 125 6.05 2.78 1.45
N GLY A 126 7.21 3.42 1.53
CA GLY A 126 7.79 4.19 0.43
C GLY A 126 7.40 5.67 0.41
N PHE A 127 6.79 6.18 1.48
CA PHE A 127 6.39 7.58 1.57
C PHE A 127 7.49 8.48 2.15
N HIS A 128 7.33 9.79 1.96
CA HIS A 128 8.23 10.80 2.50
C HIS A 128 8.35 10.74 4.03
N GLU A 129 7.25 10.45 4.72
CA GLU A 129 7.25 10.30 6.18
C GLU A 129 8.10 9.09 6.63
N ASP A 130 8.11 8.00 5.85
CA ASP A 130 8.94 6.84 6.13
C ASP A 130 10.42 7.18 5.98
N GLY A 131 10.77 7.92 4.92
CA GLY A 131 12.13 8.42 4.70
C GLY A 131 12.59 9.33 5.84
N PHE A 132 11.73 10.27 6.25
CA PHE A 132 11.99 11.18 7.37
C PHE A 132 12.19 10.42 8.69
N LYS A 133 11.27 9.50 9.04
CA LYS A 133 11.38 8.66 10.25
C LYS A 133 12.66 7.85 10.26
N ALA A 134 13.00 7.21 9.13
CA ALA A 134 14.21 6.43 8.99
C ALA A 134 15.47 7.31 9.16
N GLY A 135 15.50 8.48 8.54
CA GLY A 135 16.60 9.44 8.66
C GLY A 135 16.79 9.93 10.09
N LEU A 136 15.69 10.31 10.76
CA LEU A 136 15.70 10.71 12.16
C LEU A 136 16.24 9.60 13.08
N VAL A 137 15.83 8.34 12.84
CA VAL A 137 16.32 7.19 13.61
C VAL A 137 17.81 6.97 13.38
N ALA A 138 18.27 7.01 12.12
CA ALA A 138 19.68 6.87 11.80
C ALA A 138 20.54 7.98 12.46
N ALA A 139 20.11 9.24 12.38
CA ALA A 139 20.78 10.37 13.02
C ALA A 139 20.85 10.21 14.55
N LYS A 140 19.76 9.78 15.19
CA LYS A 140 19.75 9.50 16.63
C LYS A 140 20.71 8.37 17.02
N GLN A 141 20.73 7.28 16.24
CA GLN A 141 21.64 6.16 16.47
C GLN A 141 23.10 6.56 16.29
N LEU A 142 23.41 7.40 15.29
CA LEU A 142 24.74 7.98 15.10
C LEU A 142 25.19 8.78 16.33
N LEU A 143 24.27 9.51 16.97
CA LEU A 143 24.52 10.26 18.20
C LEU A 143 24.49 9.39 19.48
N GLY A 144 24.49 8.06 19.37
CA GLY A 144 24.45 7.15 20.52
C GLY A 144 23.10 7.06 21.23
N GLN A 145 22.04 7.66 20.68
CA GLN A 145 20.70 7.61 21.25
C GLN A 145 19.96 6.35 20.84
N LYS A 146 19.20 5.77 21.78
CA LYS A 146 18.29 4.64 21.47
C LYS A 146 17.12 5.15 20.62
N ALA A 147 17.11 4.79 19.34
CA ALA A 147 16.01 5.04 18.43
C ALA A 147 15.74 3.81 17.55
N LYS A 148 14.47 3.54 17.28
CA LYS A 148 14.00 2.49 16.36
C LYS A 148 12.89 3.05 15.49
N VAL A 149 12.86 2.66 14.22
CA VAL A 149 11.66 2.87 13.38
C VAL A 149 10.59 1.94 13.93
N LEU A 150 9.57 2.51 14.57
CA LEU A 150 8.43 1.73 15.07
C LEU A 150 7.61 1.25 13.88
N ARG A 151 7.90 0.05 13.38
CA ARG A 151 6.88 -0.74 12.68
C ARG A 151 6.00 -1.37 13.75
N ASN A 152 4.69 -1.22 13.60
CA ASN A 152 3.70 -1.66 14.58
C ASN A 152 3.53 -3.19 14.54
N VAL A 153 4.63 -3.92 14.69
CA VAL A 153 4.67 -5.39 14.75
C VAL A 153 4.37 -5.75 16.20
N LYS A 154 3.08 -5.79 16.56
CA LYS A 154 2.71 -6.49 17.79
C LYS A 154 2.93 -7.97 17.52
N GLN A 155 4.01 -8.54 18.07
CA GLN A 155 4.03 -9.97 18.38
C GLN A 155 2.93 -10.19 19.41
N MET A 156 1.77 -10.67 18.98
CA MET A 156 0.78 -11.16 19.92
C MET A 156 1.07 -12.63 20.20
N VAL A 157 0.89 -13.00 21.47
CA VAL A 157 0.89 -14.38 21.93
C VAL A 157 -0.52 -14.93 21.68
N PRO A 158 -0.67 -16.22 21.29
CA PRO A 158 -1.98 -16.87 21.17
C PRO A 158 -2.85 -16.60 22.38
N SER A 159 -3.86 -15.76 22.18
CA SER A 159 -4.81 -15.36 23.21
C SER A 159 -6.21 -15.77 22.79
N TRP A 160 -7.14 -15.80 23.76
CA TRP A 160 -8.55 -16.06 23.48
C TRP A 160 -9.12 -15.12 22.39
N THR A 161 -8.62 -13.89 22.28
CA THR A 161 -9.04 -12.94 21.24
C THR A 161 -8.62 -13.38 19.84
N GLU A 162 -7.47 -14.05 19.69
CA GLU A 162 -7.04 -14.58 18.39
C GLU A 162 -7.88 -15.77 17.96
N TYR A 163 -8.18 -16.68 18.88
CA TYR A 163 -9.09 -17.79 18.59
C TYR A 163 -10.47 -17.29 18.17
N SER A 164 -11.03 -16.30 18.87
CA SER A 164 -12.31 -15.69 18.47
C SER A 164 -12.23 -14.97 17.12
N ALA A 165 -11.13 -14.27 16.83
CA ALA A 165 -10.93 -13.63 15.53
C ALA A 165 -10.82 -14.66 14.40
N GLN A 166 -10.09 -15.76 14.62
CA GLN A 166 -9.99 -16.87 13.68
C GLN A 166 -11.37 -17.47 13.39
N GLN A 167 -12.12 -17.84 14.42
CA GLN A 167 -13.47 -18.41 14.26
C GLN A 167 -14.40 -17.46 13.51
N ALA A 168 -14.35 -16.16 13.82
CA ALA A 168 -15.15 -15.15 13.12
C ALA A 168 -14.78 -15.07 11.63
N VAL A 169 -13.48 -14.99 11.31
CA VAL A 169 -13.00 -14.93 9.92
C VAL A 169 -13.35 -16.20 9.14
N VAL A 170 -13.15 -17.38 9.72
CA VAL A 170 -13.52 -18.67 9.12
C VAL A 170 -15.02 -18.73 8.85
N ALA A 171 -15.87 -18.32 9.81
CA ALA A 171 -17.32 -18.29 9.61
C ALA A 171 -17.75 -17.32 8.50
N VAL A 172 -17.07 -16.18 8.36
CA VAL A 172 -17.33 -15.23 7.27
C VAL A 172 -16.89 -15.80 5.93
N LEU A 173 -15.72 -16.43 5.86
CA LEU A 173 -15.20 -17.05 4.64
C LEU A 173 -16.12 -18.13 4.09
N HIS A 174 -16.71 -18.97 4.96
CA HIS A 174 -17.72 -19.96 4.55
C HIS A 174 -18.96 -19.33 3.89
N LYS A 175 -19.35 -18.12 4.29
CA LYS A 175 -20.47 -17.39 3.68
C LYS A 175 -20.07 -16.61 2.43
N PHE A 176 -18.81 -16.19 2.37
CA PHE A 176 -18.29 -15.33 1.32
C PHE A 176 -17.89 -16.11 0.06
N ILE A 177 -17.21 -17.25 0.22
CA ILE A 177 -16.75 -18.08 -0.90
C ILE A 177 -17.92 -18.90 -1.45
N ARG A 178 -18.51 -18.41 -2.55
CA ARG A 178 -19.62 -19.00 -3.30
C ARG A 178 -19.19 -19.64 -4.61
N THR A 179 -18.02 -19.28 -5.15
CA THR A 179 -17.43 -19.88 -6.35
C THR A 179 -15.91 -20.06 -6.18
N GLY A 180 -15.34 -21.01 -6.92
CA GLY A 180 -13.94 -21.43 -6.77
C GLY A 180 -13.66 -22.14 -5.44
N GLN A 181 -12.38 -22.27 -5.10
CA GLN A 181 -11.91 -22.92 -3.89
C GLN A 181 -10.80 -22.10 -3.22
N LEU A 182 -10.94 -21.85 -1.92
CA LEU A 182 -9.90 -21.29 -1.07
C LEU A 182 -9.53 -22.31 0.01
N GLN A 183 -8.25 -22.65 0.12
CA GLN A 183 -7.73 -23.45 1.21
C GLN A 183 -6.81 -22.61 2.10
N ILE A 184 -6.99 -22.71 3.40
CA ILE A 184 -6.11 -22.07 4.39
C ILE A 184 -5.36 -23.17 5.16
N LEU A 185 -4.04 -23.16 5.04
CA LEU A 185 -3.12 -24.07 5.72
C LEU A 185 -2.56 -23.39 6.98
N GLU A 186 -2.80 -23.98 8.13
CA GLU A 186 -2.29 -23.50 9.43
C GLU A 186 -0.96 -24.16 9.80
N ALA A 187 -0.18 -23.49 10.65
CA ALA A 187 1.09 -24.01 11.15
C ALA A 187 0.96 -25.35 11.91
N GLY A 188 -0.22 -25.65 12.48
CA GLY A 188 -0.53 -26.91 13.17
C GLY A 188 -0.98 -28.05 12.25
N GLY A 189 -0.93 -27.88 10.92
CA GLY A 189 -1.41 -28.87 9.95
C GLY A 189 -2.92 -28.87 9.75
N LEU A 190 -3.67 -28.02 10.47
CA LEU A 190 -5.09 -27.80 10.23
C LEU A 190 -5.30 -27.17 8.85
N ILE A 191 -6.28 -27.68 8.11
CA ILE A 191 -6.66 -27.18 6.80
C ILE A 191 -8.12 -26.74 6.86
N HIS A 192 -8.36 -25.46 6.59
CA HIS A 192 -9.72 -24.96 6.34
C HIS A 192 -9.96 -24.93 4.84
N ASP A 193 -10.96 -25.67 4.37
CA ASP A 193 -11.34 -25.72 2.95
C ASP A 193 -12.68 -25.00 2.74
N PHE A 194 -12.67 -24.01 1.86
CA PHE A 194 -13.82 -23.19 1.49
C PHE A 194 -14.13 -23.43 0.02
N MET A 195 -15.15 -24.24 -0.24
CA MET A 195 -15.57 -24.60 -1.60
C MET A 195 -16.88 -23.91 -1.95
N GLY A 196 -16.86 -23.16 -3.04
CA GLY A 196 -18.05 -22.52 -3.59
C GLY A 196 -18.99 -23.53 -4.24
N SER A 197 -20.30 -23.35 -4.06
CA SER A 197 -21.33 -24.17 -4.69
C SER A 197 -21.66 -23.77 -6.14
N LYS A 198 -21.32 -22.54 -6.55
CA LYS A 198 -21.54 -22.03 -7.90
C LYS A 198 -20.35 -22.37 -8.81
N LYS A 199 -20.63 -22.87 -10.03
CA LYS A 199 -19.62 -23.33 -11.00
C LYS A 199 -18.97 -22.22 -11.85
N ASP A 200 -19.22 -20.94 -11.53
CA ASP A 200 -18.81 -19.80 -12.37
C ASP A 200 -17.30 -19.53 -12.37
N CYS A 201 -16.56 -20.07 -11.39
CA CYS A 201 -15.12 -19.91 -11.24
C CYS A 201 -14.47 -21.25 -10.87
N SER A 202 -13.43 -21.63 -11.61
CA SER A 202 -12.62 -22.85 -11.36
C SER A 202 -11.33 -22.58 -10.60
N LEU A 203 -11.09 -21.34 -10.16
CA LEU A 203 -9.87 -20.96 -9.45
C LEU A 203 -9.76 -21.74 -8.12
N LYS A 204 -8.60 -22.35 -7.92
CA LYS A 204 -8.21 -22.99 -6.67
C LYS A 204 -7.00 -22.27 -6.11
N VAL A 205 -7.15 -21.74 -4.90
CA VAL A 205 -6.12 -20.95 -4.24
C VAL A 205 -5.87 -21.53 -2.87
N SER A 206 -4.59 -21.75 -2.53
CA SER A 206 -4.19 -22.19 -1.20
C SER A 206 -3.32 -21.10 -0.59
N ILE A 207 -3.61 -20.72 0.64
CA ILE A 207 -2.78 -19.80 1.43
C ILE A 207 -2.25 -20.51 2.67
N ARG A 208 -1.08 -20.11 3.14
CA ARG A 208 -0.48 -20.59 4.39
C ARG A 208 -0.43 -19.44 5.38
N VAL A 209 -1.05 -19.62 6.54
CA VAL A 209 -1.00 -18.67 7.65
C VAL A 209 0.28 -18.92 8.43
N ASN A 210 1.14 -17.91 8.50
CA ASN A 210 2.41 -17.94 9.21
C ASN A 210 2.29 -17.34 10.62
N SER A 211 1.25 -16.54 10.88
CA SER A 211 1.06 -15.77 12.11
C SER A 211 -0.43 -15.58 12.40
N PRO A 212 -0.88 -15.80 13.65
CA PRO A 212 -2.27 -15.50 14.07
C PRO A 212 -2.69 -14.04 13.87
N GLN A 213 -1.74 -13.12 13.69
CA GLN A 213 -2.00 -11.73 13.30
C GLN A 213 -2.84 -11.61 12.03
N PHE A 214 -2.75 -12.58 11.13
CA PHE A 214 -3.57 -12.66 9.93
C PHE A 214 -5.06 -12.46 10.25
N TYR A 215 -5.60 -13.28 11.15
CA TYR A 215 -7.02 -13.23 11.52
C TYR A 215 -7.38 -11.94 12.24
N TRP A 216 -6.51 -11.48 13.13
CA TRP A 216 -6.73 -10.24 13.86
C TRP A 216 -6.78 -9.02 12.92
N LYS A 217 -5.84 -8.92 11.98
CA LYS A 217 -5.79 -7.83 10.99
C LYS A 217 -7.00 -7.85 10.07
N ILE A 218 -7.37 -9.03 9.58
CA ILE A 218 -8.56 -9.18 8.73
C ILE A 218 -9.82 -8.77 9.48
N ALA A 219 -9.99 -9.26 10.72
CA ALA A 219 -11.19 -8.95 11.51
C ALA A 219 -11.30 -7.47 11.90
N THR A 220 -10.18 -6.77 12.11
CA THR A 220 -10.18 -5.43 12.75
C THR A 220 -9.76 -4.27 11.85
N ARG A 221 -9.11 -4.51 10.71
CA ARG A 221 -8.54 -3.46 9.84
C ARG A 221 -9.19 -3.35 8.46
N ALA A 222 -10.37 -3.95 8.29
CA ALA A 222 -11.17 -3.88 7.06
C ALA A 222 -10.32 -4.14 5.80
N ASP A 223 -10.51 -3.36 4.73
CA ASP A 223 -9.92 -3.59 3.41
C ASP A 223 -8.38 -3.56 3.38
N ILE A 224 -7.75 -2.82 4.31
CA ILE A 224 -6.28 -2.72 4.39
C ILE A 224 -5.70 -3.90 5.16
N GLY A 225 -6.47 -4.54 6.05
CA GLY A 225 -6.01 -5.63 6.91
C GLY A 225 -5.42 -6.81 6.15
N LEU A 226 -6.02 -7.18 5.02
CA LEU A 226 -5.53 -8.25 4.15
C LEU A 226 -4.19 -7.88 3.50
N ALA A 227 -4.07 -6.66 2.97
CA ALA A 227 -2.84 -6.17 2.36
C ALA A 227 -1.70 -6.07 3.40
N ASP A 228 -1.99 -5.52 4.58
CA ASP A 228 -1.06 -5.45 5.72
C ASP A 228 -0.60 -6.83 6.16
N ALA A 229 -1.51 -7.81 6.23
CA ALA A 229 -1.18 -9.18 6.62
C ALA A 229 -0.26 -9.85 5.59
N TYR A 230 -0.49 -9.59 4.30
CA TYR A 230 0.36 -10.12 3.24
C TYR A 230 1.76 -9.49 3.29
N VAL A 231 1.84 -8.16 3.32
CA VAL A 231 3.12 -7.42 3.33
C VAL A 231 3.95 -7.73 4.58
N ASP A 232 3.33 -7.88 5.74
CA ASP A 232 4.05 -8.21 6.98
C ASP A 232 4.47 -9.70 7.05
N GLY A 233 4.01 -10.53 6.10
CA GLY A 233 4.30 -11.95 6.01
C GLY A 233 3.45 -12.83 6.94
N ASP A 234 2.32 -12.32 7.45
CA ASP A 234 1.43 -13.09 8.33
C ASP A 234 0.75 -14.25 7.61
N PHE A 235 0.64 -14.18 6.29
CA PHE A 235 0.30 -15.30 5.44
C PHE A 235 1.08 -15.24 4.12
N SER A 236 1.11 -16.35 3.41
CA SER A 236 1.74 -16.49 2.10
C SER A 236 0.84 -17.26 1.14
N ILE A 237 0.97 -17.03 -0.16
CA ILE A 237 0.25 -17.81 -1.15
C ILE A 237 1.06 -19.05 -1.48
N VAL A 238 0.40 -20.21 -1.50
CA VAL A 238 1.00 -21.49 -1.88
C VAL A 238 0.73 -21.70 -3.37
N GLY A 239 1.78 -22.00 -4.12
CA GLY A 239 1.67 -22.27 -5.55
C GLY A 239 2.66 -21.44 -6.38
N ASP A 240 2.24 -21.11 -7.59
CA ASP A 240 3.07 -20.41 -8.57
C ASP A 240 3.19 -18.89 -8.31
N LYS A 241 3.97 -18.21 -9.16
CA LYS A 241 4.20 -16.76 -9.08
C LYS A 241 2.92 -15.93 -9.27
N ASN A 242 1.88 -16.49 -9.86
CA ASN A 242 0.60 -15.83 -10.09
C ASN A 242 -0.40 -16.09 -8.95
N GLY A 243 0.00 -16.81 -7.90
CA GLY A 243 -0.87 -17.15 -6.78
C GLY A 243 -1.57 -15.93 -6.16
N LEU A 244 -0.88 -14.80 -5.96
CA LEU A 244 -1.51 -13.59 -5.42
C LEU A 244 -2.56 -13.01 -6.37
N LEU A 245 -2.30 -13.04 -7.68
CA LEU A 245 -3.27 -12.61 -8.69
C LEU A 245 -4.50 -13.51 -8.67
N HIS A 246 -4.31 -14.83 -8.67
CA HIS A 246 -5.41 -15.80 -8.58
C HIS A 246 -6.20 -15.63 -7.27
N PHE A 247 -5.52 -15.36 -6.16
CA PHE A 247 -6.15 -15.04 -4.89
C PHE A 247 -7.05 -13.81 -5.04
N LEU A 248 -6.54 -12.68 -5.52
CA LEU A 248 -7.34 -11.47 -5.73
C LEU A 248 -8.51 -11.68 -6.70
N GLN A 249 -8.29 -12.41 -7.80
CA GLN A 249 -9.34 -12.76 -8.76
C GLN A 249 -10.45 -13.58 -8.12
N LEU A 250 -10.10 -14.57 -7.29
CA LEU A 250 -11.08 -15.40 -6.59
C LEU A 250 -12.00 -14.54 -5.72
N ILE A 251 -11.43 -13.59 -4.97
CA ILE A 251 -12.25 -12.77 -4.05
C ILE A 251 -12.95 -11.58 -4.75
N ILE A 252 -12.44 -11.09 -5.89
CA ILE A 252 -13.23 -10.23 -6.79
C ILE A 252 -14.45 -10.98 -7.35
N ALA A 253 -14.27 -12.21 -7.85
CA ALA A 253 -15.35 -13.02 -8.40
C ALA A 253 -16.46 -13.27 -7.35
N ASN A 254 -16.06 -13.61 -6.12
CA ASN A 254 -17.00 -13.81 -5.02
C ASN A 254 -17.66 -12.50 -4.54
N ARG A 255 -16.95 -11.36 -4.54
CA ARG A 255 -17.55 -10.05 -4.27
C ARG A 255 -18.64 -9.71 -5.26
N ASP A 256 -18.38 -9.89 -6.56
CA ASP A 256 -19.32 -9.50 -7.61
C ASP A 256 -20.57 -10.40 -7.60
N ILE A 257 -20.42 -11.69 -7.28
CA ILE A 257 -21.55 -12.60 -7.02
C ILE A 257 -22.36 -12.12 -5.81
N ASN A 258 -21.70 -11.86 -4.68
CA ASN A 258 -22.39 -11.45 -3.45
C ASN A 258 -23.05 -10.06 -3.60
N ARG A 259 -22.53 -9.19 -4.47
CA ARG A 259 -23.10 -7.87 -4.77
C ARG A 259 -24.48 -7.94 -5.43
N SER A 260 -24.77 -9.02 -6.16
CA SER A 260 -26.08 -9.24 -6.79
C SER A 260 -27.19 -9.61 -5.80
N GLU A 261 -26.83 -10.15 -4.63
CA GLU A 261 -27.77 -10.48 -3.53
C GLU A 261 -27.78 -9.39 -2.41
N PHE A 262 -26.70 -8.62 -2.24
CA PHE A 262 -26.53 -7.58 -1.20
C PHE A 262 -26.84 -6.15 -1.67
N VAL A 263 -27.87 -5.95 -2.50
CA VAL A 263 -28.36 -4.60 -2.86
C VAL A 263 -29.08 -3.98 -1.67
N LYS A 264 -28.33 -3.45 -0.69
CA LYS A 264 -28.75 -2.36 0.22
C LYS A 264 -27.70 -1.81 1.20
N GLN A 265 -26.46 -2.31 1.25
CA GLN A 265 -25.45 -1.73 2.16
C GLN A 265 -24.22 -1.24 1.39
N THR A 266 -24.06 0.07 1.38
CA THR A 266 -22.81 0.76 1.06
C THR A 266 -21.74 0.40 2.10
N ARG A 267 -20.49 0.26 1.62
CA ARG A 267 -19.19 0.07 2.32
C ARG A 267 -18.61 -1.35 2.35
N GLY A 268 -17.62 -1.57 1.48
CA GLY A 268 -16.62 -2.66 1.56
C GLY A 268 -17.10 -4.08 1.21
N TRP A 269 -16.25 -4.84 0.51
CA TRP A 269 -16.45 -6.28 0.22
C TRP A 269 -16.33 -7.20 1.45
N TRP A 270 -15.79 -6.71 2.58
CA TRP A 270 -15.62 -7.44 3.84
C TRP A 270 -16.12 -6.68 5.08
N ASN A 271 -17.37 -6.22 5.08
CA ASN A 271 -18.03 -5.80 6.32
C ASN A 271 -18.96 -6.91 6.84
N PRO A 272 -18.46 -7.89 7.62
CA PRO A 272 -19.36 -8.76 8.35
C PRO A 272 -20.09 -7.95 9.43
N VAL A 273 -21.42 -7.95 9.35
CA VAL A 273 -22.35 -7.24 10.26
C VAL A 273 -22.21 -7.67 11.72
N PHE A 274 -21.45 -8.72 12.02
CA PHE A 274 -21.27 -9.20 13.38
C PHE A 274 -19.85 -8.90 13.90
N VAL A 275 -19.80 -7.84 14.71
CA VAL A 275 -18.83 -7.49 15.78
C VAL A 275 -17.73 -6.45 15.49
N THR A 276 -17.37 -6.06 14.25
CA THR A 276 -16.22 -5.14 14.07
C THR A 276 -16.43 -3.84 13.29
N ALA A 277 -17.56 -3.61 12.61
CA ALA A 277 -17.84 -2.30 12.00
C ALA A 277 -18.11 -1.20 13.05
N SER A 278 -18.77 -1.54 14.17
CA SER A 278 -19.04 -0.58 15.24
C SER A 278 -17.81 -0.32 16.11
N VAL A 279 -17.07 -1.36 16.53
CA VAL A 279 -15.88 -1.19 17.39
C VAL A 279 -14.64 -0.78 16.59
N GLY A 280 -14.35 -1.42 15.47
CA GLY A 280 -13.23 -1.05 14.59
C GLY A 280 -13.46 0.29 13.91
N GLY A 281 -14.70 0.54 13.47
CA GLY A 281 -15.13 1.85 12.97
C GLY A 281 -15.12 2.92 14.05
N ALA A 282 -15.62 2.67 15.26
CA ALA A 282 -15.53 3.63 16.36
C ALA A 282 -14.10 3.86 16.83
N VAL A 283 -13.24 2.83 16.91
CA VAL A 283 -11.82 2.97 17.26
C VAL A 283 -11.07 3.73 16.17
N SER A 284 -11.35 3.47 14.89
CA SER A 284 -10.75 4.20 13.78
C SER A 284 -11.28 5.63 13.71
N PHE A 285 -12.56 5.85 13.95
CA PHE A 285 -13.19 7.17 14.06
C PHE A 285 -12.67 7.96 15.26
N LEU A 286 -12.54 7.35 16.44
CA LEU A 286 -11.93 7.93 17.62
C LEU A 286 -10.46 8.23 17.35
N ARG A 287 -9.71 7.30 16.77
CA ARG A 287 -8.31 7.53 16.38
C ARG A 287 -8.19 8.64 15.34
N HIS A 288 -9.12 8.74 14.39
CA HIS A 288 -9.17 9.81 13.39
C HIS A 288 -9.52 11.15 14.01
N LYS A 289 -10.54 11.21 14.89
CA LYS A 289 -10.89 12.40 15.67
C LYS A 289 -9.73 12.85 16.56
N LEU A 290 -9.06 11.92 17.23
CA LEU A 290 -7.89 12.16 18.08
C LEU A 290 -6.62 12.50 17.26
N ARG A 291 -6.60 12.19 15.96
CA ARG A 291 -5.55 12.59 15.00
C ARG A 291 -5.95 13.81 14.18
N GLY A 292 -6.97 14.56 14.60
CA GLY A 292 -7.41 15.78 13.92
C GLY A 292 -6.23 16.73 13.70
N ASN A 293 -5.83 16.87 12.44
CA ASN A 293 -4.74 17.76 12.05
C ASN A 293 -5.34 19.15 11.79
N SER A 294 -5.15 20.09 12.71
CA SER A 294 -5.57 21.47 12.49
C SER A 294 -4.87 22.05 11.26
N LEU A 295 -5.48 23.02 10.58
CA LEU A 295 -4.84 23.75 9.46
C LEU A 295 -3.44 24.26 9.84
N THR A 296 -3.28 24.72 11.08
CA THR A 296 -2.00 25.17 11.63
C THR A 296 -0.98 24.05 11.77
N ASN A 297 -1.39 22.89 12.30
CA ASN A 297 -0.52 21.71 12.41
C ASN A 297 -0.19 21.12 11.02
N ALA A 298 -1.13 21.14 10.08
CA ALA A 298 -0.89 20.75 8.70
C ALA A 298 0.14 21.67 8.03
N ARG A 299 -0.02 23.00 8.14
CA ARG A 299 0.94 23.98 7.62
C ARG A 299 2.32 23.82 8.27
N ARG A 300 2.38 23.62 9.58
CA ARG A 300 3.64 23.37 10.31
C ARG A 300 4.31 22.06 9.92
N ASN A 301 3.53 21.00 9.65
CA ASN A 301 4.08 19.74 9.16
C ASN A 301 4.64 19.92 7.74
N ILE A 302 3.89 20.60 6.86
CA ILE A 302 4.36 20.92 5.50
C ILE A 302 5.65 21.75 5.55
N SER A 303 5.72 22.79 6.40
CA SER A 303 6.92 23.64 6.52
C SER A 303 8.14 22.93 7.10
N ARG A 304 7.96 21.80 7.80
CA ARG A 304 9.07 20.96 8.29
C ARG A 304 9.59 20.00 7.23
N HIS A 305 8.79 19.73 6.22
CA HIS A 305 9.15 18.83 5.12
C HIS A 305 9.66 19.60 3.89
N TYR A 306 9.32 20.88 3.76
CA TYR A 306 9.64 21.69 2.58
C TYR A 306 10.06 23.09 2.97
N ASP A 307 11.08 23.59 2.29
CA ASP A 307 11.42 25.01 2.34
C ASP A 307 10.33 25.80 1.60
N LEU A 308 9.50 26.52 2.36
CA LEU A 308 8.40 27.32 1.82
C LEU A 308 8.87 28.65 1.22
N VAL A 309 10.15 28.97 1.36
CA VAL A 309 10.72 30.29 1.04
C VAL A 309 11.36 30.31 -0.35
N ASP A 310 11.56 29.14 -0.96
CA ASP A 310 12.27 29.00 -2.24
C ASP A 310 11.34 29.24 -3.45
N HIS A 311 11.80 29.99 -4.46
CA HIS A 311 11.02 30.33 -5.66
C HIS A 311 10.66 29.10 -6.51
N CYS A 312 11.28 27.95 -6.27
CA CYS A 312 10.97 26.65 -6.87
C CYS A 312 9.83 25.87 -6.17
N PHE A 313 9.26 26.41 -5.08
CA PHE A 313 8.14 25.79 -4.35
C PHE A 313 6.95 25.37 -5.24
N PRO A 314 6.52 26.12 -6.28
CA PRO A 314 5.42 25.70 -7.16
C PRO A 314 5.73 24.41 -7.95
N CYS A 315 6.98 24.21 -8.35
CA CYS A 315 7.42 23.01 -9.07
C CYS A 315 7.55 21.79 -8.14
N ASN A 316 8.00 21.98 -6.91
CA ASN A 316 8.03 20.91 -5.91
C ASN A 316 6.61 20.52 -5.43
N LEU A 317 5.66 21.46 -5.41
CA LEU A 317 4.25 21.20 -5.08
C LEU A 317 3.60 20.16 -6.02
N ILE A 318 4.07 20.08 -7.27
CA ILE A 318 3.66 19.06 -8.24
C ILE A 318 3.97 17.67 -7.69
N LEU A 319 5.23 17.39 -7.33
CA LEU A 319 5.64 16.09 -6.79
C LEU A 319 5.04 15.79 -5.41
N ILE A 320 4.87 16.82 -4.58
CA ILE A 320 4.36 16.68 -3.21
C ILE A 320 2.88 16.33 -3.20
N ARG A 321 2.02 16.98 -4.01
CA ARG A 321 0.62 16.58 -4.08
C ARG A 321 0.46 15.22 -4.75
N LEU A 322 1.27 14.84 -5.74
CA LEU A 322 1.24 13.48 -6.31
C LEU A 322 1.58 12.42 -5.24
N SER A 323 2.50 12.72 -4.33
CA SER A 323 2.93 11.81 -3.24
C SER A 323 1.95 11.80 -2.04
N VAL A 324 1.35 12.94 -1.73
CA VAL A 324 0.42 13.14 -0.59
C VAL A 324 -1.02 12.77 -0.94
N PHE A 325 -1.42 12.80 -2.22
CA PHE A 325 -2.75 12.31 -2.63
C PHE A 325 -2.89 10.78 -2.58
N LEU A 326 -1.78 10.03 -2.53
CA LEU A 326 -1.80 8.61 -2.17
C LEU A 326 -2.27 8.35 -0.72
N LEU A 327 -2.33 9.38 0.13
CA LEU A 327 -2.57 9.25 1.58
C LEU A 327 -3.99 9.57 2.05
N TYR A 328 -4.88 10.08 1.20
CA TYR A 328 -6.26 10.40 1.63
C TYR A 328 -7.27 10.19 0.51
N MET A 329 -7.90 9.01 0.50
CA MET A 329 -9.27 8.84 0.00
C MET A 329 -10.07 8.07 1.05
N PRO A 330 -11.21 8.61 1.52
CA PRO A 330 -12.32 7.79 1.97
C PRO A 330 -12.95 7.09 0.76
N GLU A 331 -13.53 5.92 1.01
CA GLU A 331 -14.22 4.98 0.11
C GLU A 331 -14.92 5.56 -1.13
#